data_AF-A0A6V7KHH6-F1
#
_entry.id   AF-A0A6V7KHH6-F1
#
_cell.length_a   1.000
_cell.length_b   1.000
_cell.length_c   1.000
_cell.angle_alpha   90.00
_cell.angle_beta   90.00
_cell.angle_gamma   90.00
#
_symmetry.space_group_name_H-M   'P 1'
#
loop_
_entity.id
_entity.type
_entity.pdbx_description
1 polymer ?
#
loop_
_entity_poly.entity_id
_entity_poly.type
_entity_poly.pdbx_seq_one_letter_code
_entity_poly.pdbx_strand_id
1 'polypeptide(L)'
;VYLTGHLITQYMSLFSVFGNLQAVVLGTLECSMQSMVYAKLIVFRHSDMIRKLITMTREELSEEFYDDCEEKKLYLKYNGLAKMYIKFTMPYIAGAASLYYLKPLLVAGLTG
;
A
#
# COMPACT_ATOMS: atom_id res chain seq x y z
N VAL A 1 -12.12 4.88 11.57
CA VAL A 1 -12.93 6.12 11.57
C VAL A 1 -12.29 7.18 10.67
N TYR A 2 -11.07 7.65 10.94
CA TYR A 2 -10.38 8.64 10.09
C TYR A 2 -10.29 8.23 8.59
N LEU A 3 -9.73 7.05 8.29
CA LEU A 3 -9.56 6.59 6.91
C LEU A 3 -10.88 6.47 6.14
N THR A 4 -11.94 6.04 6.82
CA THR A 4 -13.28 5.93 6.24
C THR A 4 -13.85 7.29 5.89
N GLY A 5 -13.77 8.25 6.82
CA GLY A 5 -14.21 9.62 6.58
C GLY A 5 -13.41 10.29 5.47
N HIS A 6 -12.09 10.11 5.45
CA HIS A 6 -11.21 10.61 4.40
C HIS A 6 -11.61 10.08 3.02
N LEU A 7 -11.88 8.77 2.91
CA LEU A 7 -12.32 8.16 1.66
C LEU A 7 -13.66 8.75 1.18
N ILE A 8 -14.63 8.94 2.09
CA ILE A 8 -15.92 9.56 1.77
C ILE A 8 -15.72 10.99 1.24
N THR A 9 -14.91 11.80 1.93
CA THR A 9 -14.59 13.18 1.49
C THR A 9 -13.93 13.18 0.11
N GLN A 10 -13.06 12.22 -0.18
CA GLN A 10 -12.39 12.11 -1.47
C GLN A 10 -13.37 11.79 -2.61
N TYR A 11 -14.32 10.87 -2.38
CA TYR A 11 -15.39 10.59 -3.33
C TYR A 11 -16.31 11.80 -3.54
N MET A 12 -16.68 12.52 -2.48
CA MET A 12 -17.45 13.77 -2.61
C MET A 12 -16.71 14.82 -3.44
N SER A 13 -15.40 14.98 -3.23
CA SER A 13 -14.57 15.88 -4.01
C SER A 13 -14.53 15.47 -5.49
N LEU A 14 -14.44 14.18 -5.79
CA LEU A 14 -14.50 13.67 -7.17
C LEU A 14 -15.83 14.03 -7.84
N PHE A 15 -16.96 13.87 -7.15
CA PHE A 15 -18.27 14.25 -7.68
C PHE A 15 -18.40 15.76 -7.94
N SER A 16 -17.73 16.60 -7.13
CA SER A 16 -17.79 18.05 -7.29
C SER A 16 -17.04 18.59 -8.51
N VAL A 17 -16.07 17.84 -9.06
CA VAL A 17 -15.25 18.27 -10.20
C VAL A 17 -15.72 17.69 -11.55
N PHE A 18 -16.89 17.05 -11.58
CA PHE A 18 -17.49 16.57 -12.84
C PHE A 18 -17.70 17.74 -13.81
N GLY A 19 -17.17 17.58 -15.03
CA GLY A 19 -17.12 18.64 -16.04
C GLY A 19 -15.69 19.04 -16.43
N ASN A 20 -14.69 18.73 -15.60
CA ASN A 20 -13.28 18.85 -15.95
C ASN A 20 -12.63 17.46 -16.10
N LEU A 21 -12.38 17.03 -17.33
CA LEU A 21 -11.84 15.70 -17.64
C LEU A 21 -10.50 15.43 -16.91
N GLN A 22 -9.59 16.40 -16.90
CA GLN A 22 -8.28 16.24 -16.26
C GLN A 22 -8.42 16.03 -14.75
N ALA A 23 -9.28 16.82 -14.09
CA ALA A 23 -9.54 16.70 -12.66
C ALA A 23 -10.26 15.39 -12.31
N VAL A 24 -11.23 14.96 -13.14
CA VAL A 24 -11.95 13.69 -12.96
C VAL A 24 -11.02 12.49 -13.10
N VAL A 25 -10.14 12.47 -14.10
CA VAL A 25 -9.16 11.38 -14.28
C VAL A 25 -8.23 11.28 -13.08
N LEU A 26 -7.66 12.41 -12.65
CA LEU A 26 -6.74 12.43 -11.50
C LEU A 26 -7.45 12.01 -10.21
N GLY A 27 -8.64 12.56 -9.94
CA GLY A 27 -9.42 12.20 -8.76
C GLY A 27 -9.88 10.74 -8.77
N THR A 28 -10.18 10.16 -9.93
CA THR A 28 -10.53 8.74 -10.06
C THR A 28 -9.33 7.85 -9.74
N LEU A 29 -8.14 8.18 -10.26
CA LEU A 29 -6.91 7.45 -9.95
C LEU A 29 -6.66 7.46 -8.44
N GLU A 30 -6.72 8.64 -7.81
CA GLU A 30 -6.49 8.77 -6.39
C GLU A 30 -7.54 8.03 -5.55
N CYS A 31 -8.83 8.11 -5.91
CA CYS A 31 -9.90 7.39 -5.21
C CYS A 31 -9.73 5.87 -5.33
N SER A 32 -9.34 5.38 -6.52
CA SER A 32 -9.12 3.95 -6.76
C SER A 32 -7.94 3.40 -5.94
N MET A 33 -6.84 4.15 -5.85
CA MET A 33 -5.68 3.77 -5.05
C MET A 33 -6.04 3.70 -3.56
N GLN A 34 -6.72 4.73 -3.04
CA GLN A 34 -7.13 4.75 -1.64
C GLN A 34 -8.14 3.64 -1.31
N SER A 35 -9.11 3.40 -2.20
CA SER A 35 -10.09 2.32 -2.06
C SER A 35 -9.43 0.94 -2.03
N MET A 36 -8.42 0.70 -2.87
CA MET A 36 -7.68 -0.56 -2.86
C MET A 36 -6.97 -0.80 -1.52
N VAL A 37 -6.30 0.23 -0.98
CA VAL A 37 -5.65 0.14 0.34
C VAL A 37 -6.68 -0.14 1.42
N TYR A 38 -7.80 0.58 1.40
CA TYR A 38 -8.87 0.43 2.38
C TYR A 38 -9.50 -0.97 2.35
N ALA A 39 -9.78 -1.49 1.15
CA ALA A 39 -10.28 -2.85 0.96
C ALA A 39 -9.32 -3.90 1.53
N LYS A 40 -8.01 -3.78 1.24
CA LYS A 40 -6.98 -4.69 1.82
C LYS A 40 -6.99 -4.64 3.35
N LEU A 41 -7.07 -3.45 3.95
CA LEU A 41 -7.13 -3.30 5.41
C LEU A 41 -8.38 -3.97 6.01
N ILE A 42 -9.55 -3.83 5.37
CA ILE A 42 -10.78 -4.52 5.80
C ILE A 42 -10.59 -6.04 5.74
N VAL A 43 -10.06 -6.55 4.62
CA VAL A 43 -9.80 -7.99 4.45
C VAL A 43 -8.84 -8.48 5.54
N PHE A 44 -7.72 -7.80 5.79
CA PHE A 44 -6.80 -8.17 6.87
C PHE A 44 -7.42 -8.09 8.27
N ARG A 45 -8.32 -7.12 8.51
CA ARG A 45 -8.97 -6.91 9.80
C ARG A 45 -10.00 -7.99 10.12
N HIS A 46 -10.75 -8.44 9.12
CA HIS A 46 -11.96 -9.25 9.30
C HIS A 46 -11.86 -10.67 8.75
N SER A 47 -10.85 -10.98 7.93
CA SER A 47 -10.65 -12.34 7.41
C SER A 47 -9.85 -13.19 8.39
N ASP A 48 -10.55 -14.04 9.13
CA ASP A 48 -9.92 -15.05 9.99
C ASP A 48 -9.08 -16.04 9.17
N MET A 49 -9.47 -16.31 7.92
CA MET A 49 -8.70 -17.15 7.00
C MET A 49 -7.31 -16.57 6.73
N ILE A 50 -7.22 -15.27 6.40
CA ILE A 50 -5.92 -14.62 6.15
C ILE A 50 -5.08 -14.59 7.41
N ARG A 51 -5.69 -14.31 8.57
CA ARG A 51 -4.99 -14.37 9.86
C ARG A 51 -4.42 -15.76 10.13
N LYS A 52 -5.24 -16.80 9.95
CA LYS A 52 -4.83 -18.20 10.14
C LYS A 52 -3.71 -18.58 9.18
N LEU A 53 -3.81 -18.20 7.90
CA LEU A 53 -2.78 -18.43 6.90
C LEU A 53 -1.45 -17.80 7.32
N ILE A 54 -1.45 -16.52 7.75
CA ILE A 54 -0.24 -15.83 8.20
C ILE A 54 0.38 -16.52 9.41
N THR A 55 -0.44 -16.94 10.38
CA THR A 55 0.03 -17.65 11.57
C THR A 55 0.63 -19.00 11.21
N MET A 56 -0.07 -19.81 10.40
CA MET A 56 0.42 -21.12 9.96
C MET A 56 1.73 -21.01 9.19
N THR A 57 1.80 -20.10 8.21
CA THR A 57 3.03 -19.87 7.47
C THR A 57 4.17 -19.41 8.38
N ARG A 58 3.90 -18.60 9.41
CA ARG A 58 4.92 -18.20 10.38
C ARG A 58 5.42 -19.35 11.25
N GLU A 59 4.53 -20.26 11.64
CA GLU A 59 4.85 -21.45 12.43
C GLU A 59 5.70 -22.44 11.62
N GLU A 60 5.30 -22.72 10.38
CA GLU A 60 6.07 -23.54 9.41
C GLU A 60 7.46 -22.97 9.13
N LEU A 61 7.62 -21.65 9.21
CA LEU A 61 8.90 -20.97 8.98
C LEU A 61 9.87 -21.02 10.16
N SER A 62 9.45 -21.51 11.32
CA SER A 62 10.34 -21.67 12.48
C SER A 62 11.39 -22.76 12.21
N GLU A 63 12.63 -22.56 12.68
CA GLU A 63 13.79 -23.39 12.33
C GLU A 63 13.64 -24.90 12.65
N GLU A 64 12.63 -25.26 13.43
CA GLU A 64 12.32 -26.64 13.84
C GLU A 64 11.59 -27.47 12.77
N PHE A 65 11.06 -26.86 11.70
CA PHE A 65 10.21 -27.54 10.70
C PHE A 65 10.82 -27.66 9.29
N TYR A 66 12.08 -27.28 9.08
CA TYR A 66 12.75 -27.53 7.80
C TYR A 66 13.15 -29.01 7.73
N ASP A 67 12.42 -29.80 6.95
CA ASP A 67 12.75 -31.22 6.72
C ASP A 67 14.03 -31.39 5.88
N ASP A 68 14.37 -30.39 5.06
CA ASP A 68 15.49 -30.48 4.12
C ASP A 68 16.34 -29.19 4.00
N CYS A 69 17.64 -29.38 3.73
CA CYS A 69 18.61 -28.29 3.54
C CYS A 69 18.31 -27.44 2.29
N GLU A 70 17.77 -28.01 1.21
CA GLU A 70 17.39 -27.26 0.02
C GLU A 70 16.12 -26.42 0.25
N GLU A 71 15.18 -26.91 1.07
CA GLU A 71 14.00 -26.12 1.48
C GLU A 71 14.43 -24.87 2.26
N LYS A 72 15.32 -25.03 3.25
CA LYS A 72 15.89 -23.91 4.02
C LYS A 72 16.60 -22.90 3.10
N LYS A 73 17.37 -23.38 2.12
CA LYS A 73 18.07 -22.54 1.14
C LYS A 73 17.12 -21.77 0.23
N LEU A 74 16.05 -22.41 -0.24
CA LEU A 74 15.01 -21.77 -1.04
C LEU A 74 14.30 -20.67 -0.24
N TYR A 75 13.95 -20.95 1.01
CA TYR A 75 13.37 -19.94 1.91
C TYR A 75 14.31 -18.75 2.11
N LEU A 76 15.58 -18.98 2.44
CA LEU A 76 16.56 -17.91 2.64
C LEU A 76 16.71 -17.04 1.39
N LYS A 77 16.69 -17.64 0.20
CA LYS A 77 16.71 -16.91 -1.08
C LYS A 77 15.47 -16.04 -1.24
N TYR A 78 14.27 -16.58 -1.00
CA TYR A 78 13.02 -15.82 -1.09
C TYR A 78 12.94 -14.70 -0.06
N ASN A 79 13.31 -14.97 1.20
CA ASN A 79 13.37 -13.99 2.28
C ASN A 79 14.37 -12.87 1.95
N GLY A 80 15.52 -13.21 1.35
CA GLY A 80 16.50 -12.24 0.86
C GLY A 80 15.91 -11.30 -0.20
N LEU A 81 15.19 -11.85 -1.18
CA LEU A 81 14.50 -11.06 -2.21
C LEU A 81 13.39 -10.20 -1.61
N ALA A 82 12.59 -10.72 -0.69
CA ALA A 82 11.52 -9.98 -0.02
C ALA A 82 12.07 -8.80 0.80
N LYS A 83 13.15 -9.01 1.56
CA LYS A 83 13.85 -7.93 2.29
C LYS A 83 14.40 -6.87 1.36
N MET A 84 15.01 -7.29 0.25
CA MET A 84 15.53 -6.37 -0.77
C MET A 84 14.40 -5.54 -1.39
N TYR A 85 13.29 -6.18 -1.75
CA TYR A 85 12.11 -5.51 -2.28
C TYR A 85 11.62 -4.43 -1.32
N ILE A 86 11.41 -4.76 -0.04
CA ILE A 86 10.95 -3.80 0.99
C ILE A 86 11.97 -2.66 1.15
N LYS A 87 13.27 -2.98 1.18
CA LYS A 87 14.35 -1.99 1.34
C LYS A 87 14.35 -0.93 0.23
N PHE A 88 13.99 -1.28 -1.00
CA PHE A 88 13.93 -0.34 -2.12
C PHE A 88 12.56 0.32 -2.27
N THR A 89 11.46 -0.42 -2.11
CA THR A 89 10.11 0.14 -2.31
C THR A 89 9.70 1.11 -1.23
N MET A 90 10.04 0.88 0.04
CA MET A 90 9.66 1.79 1.12
C MET A 90 10.19 3.22 0.96
N PRO A 91 11.51 3.45 0.76
CA PRO A 91 12.02 4.81 0.55
C PRO A 91 11.50 5.42 -0.76
N TYR A 92 11.31 4.60 -1.81
CA TYR A 92 10.73 5.07 -3.06
C TYR A 92 9.31 5.61 -2.87
N ILE A 93 8.43 4.85 -2.20
CA ILE A 93 7.05 5.27 -1.91
C ILE A 93 7.05 6.51 -1.01
N ALA A 94 7.90 6.54 0.02
CA ALA A 94 8.02 7.69 0.91
C ALA A 94 8.47 8.95 0.17
N GLY A 95 9.45 8.83 -0.74
CA GLY A 95 9.92 9.93 -1.57
C GLY A 95 8.84 10.42 -2.55
N ALA A 96 8.17 9.50 -3.24
CA ALA A 96 7.08 9.83 -4.16
C ALA A 96 5.92 10.54 -3.44
N ALA A 97 5.50 10.03 -2.28
CA ALA A 97 4.46 10.67 -1.46
C ALA A 97 4.89 12.07 -1.00
N SER A 98 6.13 12.21 -0.52
CA SER A 98 6.67 13.52 -0.09
C SER A 98 6.65 14.53 -1.23
N LEU A 99 7.13 14.15 -2.43
CA LEU A 99 7.12 15.02 -3.60
C LEU A 99 5.70 15.39 -4.03
N TYR A 100 4.77 14.44 -3.98
CA TYR A 100 3.38 14.68 -4.34
C TYR A 100 2.73 15.75 -3.42
N TYR A 101 2.95 15.66 -2.11
CA TYR A 101 2.42 16.65 -1.16
C TYR A 101 3.17 17.98 -1.16
N LEU A 102 4.46 17.98 -1.54
CA LEU A 102 5.26 19.21 -1.69
C LEU A 102 4.96 19.95 -3.00
N LYS A 103 4.46 19.27 -4.04
CA LYS A 103 4.12 19.86 -5.34
C LYS A 103 3.35 21.20 -5.25
N PRO A 104 2.25 21.34 -4.49
CA PRO A 104 1.54 22.61 -4.40
C PRO A 104 2.40 23.74 -3.79
N LEU A 105 3.27 23.43 -2.83
CA LEU A 105 4.19 24.41 -2.22
C LEU A 105 5.26 24.87 -3.22
N LEU A 106 5.80 23.94 -4.01
CA LEU A 106 6.79 24.24 -5.05
C LEU A 106 6.18 25.10 -6.16
N VAL A 107 4.96 24.79 -6.59
CA VAL A 107 4.25 25.60 -7.60
C VAL A 107 3.97 27.00 -7.05
N ALA A 108 3.46 27.10 -5.81
CA ALA A 108 3.18 28.39 -5.18
C ALA A 108 4.43 29.27 -4.99
N GLY A 109 5.58 28.67 -4.65
CA GLY A 109 6.85 29.38 -4.49
C GLY A 109 7.54 29.78 -5.80
N LEU A 110 7.20 29.15 -6.93
CA LEU A 110 7.75 29.48 -8.26
C LEU A 110 6.90 30.52 -9.02
N THR A 111 5.62 30.67 -8.66
CA THR A 111 4.70 31.66 -9.24
C THR A 111 4.53 32.92 -8.39
N GLY A 112 5.24 33.02 -7.26
CA GLY A 112 5.26 34.17 -6.35
C GLY A 112 6.43 35.10 -6.60
#